data_AF-A0A9C7PZF4-F1
#
_entry.id   AF-A0A9C7PZF4-F1
#
_cell.length_a   1.000
_cell.length_b   1.000
_cell.length_c   1.000
_cell.angle_alpha   90.00
_cell.angle_beta   90.00
_cell.angle_gamma   90.00
#
_symmetry.space_group_name_H-M   'P 1'
#
loop_
_entity.id
_entity.type
_entity.pdbx_description
1 polymer ?
#
loop_
_entity_poly.entity_id
_entity_poly.type
_entity_poly.pdbx_seq_one_letter_code
_entity_poly.pdbx_strand_id
1 'polypeptide(L)'
;MKFTDKFPLIGRHPVFAQSMLRVKDPERSRIFYEKQLGMQFLTRFDFPNLSFSLYFYACAEQNIPKGHLSQAETAKWLWNVQFPTLELTHNWGTEKDPDFQYHNGNEDPKGFVHLAFIVDDVNKAVEELESQGVPIIQRPIWSQIGKFAYISDPDGYWIQLISAEPGSREFYSKIPGVGNFQNRTILAETRLRIKDPQASRHFYEKGLGMTCVRYLEIPSSRLTLYYYAYTNSSIDRQNINSCENRTERWPIPRIVLQHLWESETDLFLSYHNGNTEPTGFGHIGLTVDDIYSACCRIQKAGYKIIRKPGPFQDVGEISFLSDPDGYWIELIQRNSFRTAKSAL
;
A
#
# COMPACT_ATOMS: atom_id res chain seq x y z
N MET A 1 28.66 12.42 15.14
CA MET A 1 27.56 13.35 14.83
C MET A 1 26.29 12.75 15.41
N LYS A 2 25.72 13.32 16.47
CA LYS A 2 24.48 12.80 17.08
C LYS A 2 23.35 13.00 16.06
N PHE A 3 22.81 11.92 15.51
CA PHE A 3 21.57 11.98 14.73
C PHE A 3 20.50 12.47 15.70
N THR A 4 20.01 13.69 15.50
CA THR A 4 18.95 14.24 16.34
C THR A 4 17.64 13.57 15.96
N ASP A 5 16.86 13.14 16.95
CA ASP A 5 15.55 12.46 16.88
C ASP A 5 14.43 13.26 16.17
N LYS A 6 14.76 14.22 15.31
CA LYS A 6 13.77 15.18 14.81
C LYS A 6 12.91 14.66 13.66
N PHE A 7 13.35 13.66 12.88
CA PHE A 7 12.62 13.18 11.69
C PHE A 7 12.83 11.67 11.41
N PRO A 8 11.86 11.00 10.74
CA PRO A 8 12.06 9.65 10.19
C PRO A 8 13.37 9.52 9.41
N LEU A 9 13.98 8.32 9.41
CA LEU A 9 15.20 8.10 8.62
C LEU A 9 14.96 8.32 7.13
N ILE A 10 13.74 8.11 6.65
CA ILE A 10 13.39 8.28 5.24
C ILE A 10 13.04 9.72 4.83
N GLY A 11 13.02 10.69 5.74
CA GLY A 11 12.74 12.09 5.41
C GLY A 11 11.74 12.76 6.35
N ARG A 12 11.38 14.00 6.08
CA ARG A 12 10.49 14.78 6.95
C ARG A 12 9.02 14.52 6.66
N HIS A 13 8.67 14.33 5.39
CA HIS A 13 7.27 14.26 4.96
C HIS A 13 6.93 13.00 4.16
N PRO A 14 7.35 11.79 4.57
CA PRO A 14 7.06 10.59 3.79
C PRO A 14 5.55 10.40 3.58
N VAL A 15 5.17 9.89 2.41
CA VAL A 15 3.77 9.58 2.07
C VAL A 15 3.69 8.13 1.61
N PHE A 16 2.67 7.41 2.09
CA PHE A 16 2.30 6.12 1.54
C PHE A 16 1.68 6.34 0.16
N ALA A 17 2.44 5.99 -0.89
CA ALA A 17 2.19 6.42 -2.25
C ALA A 17 1.51 5.34 -3.10
N GLN A 18 1.90 4.08 -2.96
CA GLN A 18 1.22 3.00 -3.69
C GLN A 18 1.35 1.63 -3.05
N SER A 19 0.45 0.75 -3.45
CA SER A 19 0.60 -0.70 -3.30
C SER A 19 0.63 -1.34 -4.66
N MET A 20 1.64 -2.17 -4.92
CA MET A 20 1.86 -2.77 -6.23
C MET A 20 1.40 -4.23 -6.27
N LEU A 21 0.53 -4.55 -7.23
CA LEU A 21 0.13 -5.92 -7.57
C LEU A 21 0.52 -6.23 -9.02
N ARG A 22 1.01 -7.46 -9.26
CA ARG A 22 1.14 -7.96 -10.63
C ARG A 22 -0.20 -8.54 -11.09
N VAL A 23 -0.61 -8.21 -12.32
CA VAL A 23 -1.89 -8.64 -12.90
C VAL A 23 -1.69 -9.28 -14.26
N LYS A 24 -2.43 -10.36 -14.52
CA LYS A 24 -2.31 -11.16 -15.74
C LYS A 24 -2.81 -10.41 -16.96
N ASP A 25 -3.97 -9.76 -16.83
CA ASP A 25 -4.67 -9.09 -17.92
C ASP A 25 -5.17 -7.70 -17.45
N PRO A 26 -4.56 -6.61 -17.93
CA PRO A 26 -4.90 -5.27 -17.49
C PRO A 26 -6.32 -4.85 -17.87
N GLU A 27 -6.95 -5.43 -18.90
CA GLU A 27 -8.34 -5.11 -19.24
C GLU A 27 -9.32 -5.71 -18.23
N ARG A 28 -9.09 -6.95 -17.78
CA ARG A 28 -9.88 -7.56 -16.71
C ARG A 28 -9.74 -6.75 -15.41
N SER A 29 -8.51 -6.37 -15.06
CA SER A 29 -8.26 -5.51 -13.89
C SER A 29 -8.90 -4.13 -14.03
N ARG A 30 -8.87 -3.52 -15.23
CA ARG A 30 -9.53 -2.24 -15.49
C ARG A 30 -11.03 -2.33 -15.27
N ILE A 31 -11.70 -3.37 -15.78
CA ILE A 31 -13.14 -3.58 -15.54
C ILE A 31 -13.40 -3.63 -14.03
N PHE A 32 -12.65 -4.46 -13.30
CA PHE A 32 -12.84 -4.63 -11.86
C PHE A 32 -12.59 -3.33 -11.08
N TYR A 33 -11.39 -2.74 -11.18
CA TYR A 33 -11.02 -1.60 -10.37
C TYR A 33 -11.73 -0.31 -10.80
N GLU A 34 -11.90 -0.07 -12.11
CA GLU A 34 -12.52 1.16 -12.62
C GLU A 34 -14.05 1.09 -12.59
N LYS A 35 -14.64 0.01 -13.13
CA LYS A 35 -16.10 -0.06 -13.32
C LYS A 35 -16.83 -0.62 -12.11
N GLN A 36 -16.27 -1.66 -11.48
CA GLN A 36 -16.95 -2.36 -10.37
C GLN A 36 -16.61 -1.73 -9.01
N LEU A 37 -15.35 -1.35 -8.77
CA LEU A 37 -14.92 -0.67 -7.54
C LEU A 37 -14.91 0.86 -7.64
N GLY A 38 -15.11 1.43 -8.83
CA GLY A 38 -15.26 2.88 -9.01
C GLY A 38 -13.96 3.69 -8.84
N MET A 39 -12.79 3.06 -8.98
CA MET A 39 -11.52 3.77 -9.00
C MET A 39 -11.37 4.58 -10.30
N GLN A 40 -10.67 5.70 -10.22
CA GLN A 40 -10.27 6.49 -11.38
C GLN A 40 -8.92 5.99 -11.90
N PHE A 41 -8.85 5.64 -13.18
CA PHE A 41 -7.58 5.44 -13.88
C PHE A 41 -6.83 6.78 -13.96
N LEU A 42 -5.57 6.80 -13.51
CA LEU A 42 -4.73 7.99 -13.46
C LEU A 42 -3.80 8.07 -14.66
N THR A 43 -2.98 7.04 -14.85
CA THR A 43 -1.97 7.00 -15.91
C THR A 43 -1.45 5.59 -16.16
N ARG A 44 -0.75 5.43 -17.28
CA ARG A 44 -0.02 4.23 -17.67
C ARG A 44 1.41 4.62 -18.05
N PHE A 45 2.36 3.80 -17.61
CA PHE A 45 3.74 3.84 -18.09
C PHE A 45 4.07 2.55 -18.83
N ASP A 46 4.67 2.66 -20.01
CA ASP A 46 5.13 1.56 -20.83
C ASP A 46 6.66 1.49 -20.83
N PHE A 47 7.17 0.27 -20.70
CA PHE A 47 8.59 -0.01 -20.75
C PHE A 47 8.88 -1.08 -21.80
N PRO A 48 8.86 -0.74 -23.11
CA PRO A 48 8.96 -1.73 -24.18
C PRO A 48 10.24 -2.57 -24.12
N ASN A 49 11.36 -1.95 -23.75
CA ASN A 49 12.65 -2.64 -23.62
C ASN A 49 12.66 -3.67 -22.48
N LEU A 50 11.72 -3.57 -21.54
CA LEU A 50 11.56 -4.49 -20.41
C LEU A 50 10.27 -5.32 -20.50
N SER A 51 9.47 -5.12 -21.54
CA SER A 51 8.22 -5.85 -21.81
C SER A 51 7.22 -5.85 -20.65
N PHE A 52 7.02 -4.70 -20.02
CA PHE A 52 5.94 -4.51 -19.05
C PHE A 52 5.35 -3.10 -19.07
N SER A 53 4.17 -2.98 -18.48
CA SER A 53 3.45 -1.73 -18.27
C SER A 53 3.03 -1.57 -16.81
N LEU A 54 2.97 -0.33 -16.34
CA LEU A 54 2.41 0.04 -15.04
C LEU A 54 1.12 0.81 -15.25
N TYR A 55 0.09 0.53 -14.46
CA TYR A 55 -1.20 1.22 -14.47
C TYR A 55 -1.51 1.74 -13.07
N PHE A 56 -1.81 3.03 -12.95
CA PHE A 56 -2.08 3.66 -11.67
C PHE A 56 -3.55 4.02 -11.55
N TYR A 57 -4.16 3.65 -10.42
CA TYR A 57 -5.55 3.97 -10.10
C TYR A 57 -5.62 4.66 -8.73
N ALA A 58 -6.60 5.53 -8.55
CA ALA A 58 -6.93 6.07 -7.24
C ALA A 58 -8.43 6.19 -7.02
N CYS A 59 -8.81 6.16 -5.75
CA CYS A 59 -10.18 6.22 -5.28
C CYS A 59 -10.82 7.63 -5.30
N ALA A 60 -10.18 8.58 -5.96
CA ALA A 60 -10.44 9.98 -5.72
C ALA A 60 -10.42 10.79 -7.00
N GLU A 61 -11.35 11.74 -7.12
CA GLU A 61 -11.44 12.61 -8.29
C GLU A 61 -10.24 13.55 -8.36
N GLN A 62 -9.30 13.20 -9.23
CA GLN A 62 -8.10 14.00 -9.46
C GLN A 62 -8.27 14.91 -10.65
N ASN A 63 -7.71 16.11 -10.52
CA ASN A 63 -7.31 16.92 -11.66
C ASN A 63 -6.10 16.26 -12.33
N ILE A 64 -6.34 15.14 -13.00
CA ILE A 64 -5.31 14.48 -13.83
C ILE A 64 -4.87 15.50 -14.88
N PRO A 65 -3.55 15.75 -15.01
CA PRO A 65 -3.04 16.65 -16.04
C PRO A 65 -3.57 16.23 -17.41
N LYS A 66 -4.22 17.19 -18.10
CA LYS A 66 -4.77 16.97 -19.44
C LYS A 66 -3.73 17.35 -20.50
N GLY A 67 -3.73 16.63 -21.62
CA GLY A 67 -2.83 16.88 -22.75
C GLY A 67 -1.90 15.70 -23.03
N HIS A 68 -1.01 15.86 -24.01
CA HIS A 68 -0.04 14.84 -24.38
C HIS A 68 1.23 15.07 -23.55
N LEU A 69 1.25 14.53 -22.32
CA LEU A 69 2.42 14.56 -21.47
C LEU A 69 3.32 13.34 -21.73
N SER A 70 4.64 13.54 -21.63
CA SER A 70 5.59 12.43 -21.55
C SER A 70 5.41 11.63 -20.24
N GLN A 71 5.96 10.41 -20.17
CA GLN A 71 5.95 9.63 -18.93
C GLN A 71 6.68 10.38 -17.81
N ALA A 72 7.82 11.01 -18.13
CA ALA A 72 8.58 11.82 -17.18
C ALA A 72 7.77 12.99 -16.59
N GLU A 73 6.99 13.70 -17.42
CA GLU A 73 6.11 14.79 -16.96
C GLU A 73 4.95 14.26 -16.12
N THR A 74 4.37 13.13 -16.53
CA THR A 74 3.27 12.51 -15.80
C THR A 74 3.73 11.95 -14.45
N ALA A 75 4.91 11.34 -14.40
CA ALA A 75 5.54 10.84 -13.18
C ALA A 75 5.86 11.98 -12.20
N LYS A 76 6.28 13.16 -12.69
CA LYS A 76 6.45 14.35 -11.83
C LYS A 76 5.16 14.72 -11.10
N TRP A 77 4.01 14.60 -11.76
CA TRP A 77 2.72 14.82 -11.12
C TRP A 77 2.37 13.68 -10.15
N LEU A 78 2.44 12.44 -10.63
CA LEU A 78 2.03 11.25 -9.87
C LEU A 78 2.77 11.14 -8.54
N TRP A 79 4.09 11.35 -8.51
CA TRP A 79 4.87 11.24 -7.26
C TRP A 79 4.67 12.38 -6.28
N ASN A 80 3.95 13.44 -6.65
CA ASN A 80 3.58 14.52 -5.75
C ASN A 80 2.15 14.40 -5.20
N VAL A 81 1.37 13.40 -5.62
CA VAL A 81 0.07 13.15 -5.02
C VAL A 81 0.23 12.71 -3.55
N GLN A 82 -0.73 13.09 -2.71
CA GLN A 82 -0.66 12.87 -1.26
C GLN A 82 -1.64 11.79 -0.76
N PHE A 83 -2.00 10.86 -1.63
CA PHE A 83 -2.88 9.74 -1.35
C PHE A 83 -2.30 8.45 -1.98
N PRO A 84 -2.62 7.27 -1.43
CA PRO A 84 -2.17 6.01 -1.99
C PRO A 84 -2.85 5.75 -3.33
N THR A 85 -2.09 5.17 -4.25
CA THR A 85 -2.55 4.64 -5.52
C THR A 85 -2.46 3.12 -5.51
N LEU A 86 -3.26 2.48 -6.35
CA LEU A 86 -3.04 1.09 -6.72
C LEU A 86 -2.16 1.10 -7.98
N GLU A 87 -1.00 0.48 -7.89
CA GLU A 87 -0.10 0.24 -9.01
C GLU A 87 -0.31 -1.20 -9.49
N LEU A 88 -0.72 -1.37 -10.74
CA LEU A 88 -0.79 -2.66 -11.39
C LEU A 88 0.37 -2.82 -12.35
N THR A 89 1.15 -3.89 -12.19
CA THR A 89 2.21 -4.27 -13.12
C THR A 89 1.73 -5.39 -14.02
N HIS A 90 1.75 -5.15 -15.33
CA HIS A 90 1.43 -6.15 -16.34
C HIS A 90 2.68 -6.48 -17.14
N ASN A 91 3.14 -7.74 -17.05
CA ASN A 91 4.20 -8.26 -17.90
C ASN A 91 3.59 -8.72 -19.23
N TRP A 92 4.11 -8.24 -20.35
CA TRP A 92 3.47 -8.44 -21.65
C TRP A 92 3.43 -9.90 -22.05
N GLY A 93 2.26 -10.35 -22.53
CA GLY A 93 2.04 -11.72 -22.97
C GLY A 93 1.39 -12.61 -21.91
N THR A 94 1.40 -12.23 -20.62
CA THR A 94 0.74 -13.02 -19.56
C THR A 94 -0.77 -13.14 -19.79
N GLU A 95 -1.38 -12.15 -20.43
CA GLU A 95 -2.81 -12.12 -20.78
C GLU A 95 -3.20 -13.17 -21.82
N LYS A 96 -2.22 -13.67 -22.59
CA LYS A 96 -2.43 -14.64 -23.68
C LYS A 96 -2.13 -16.08 -23.27
N ASP A 97 -1.43 -16.26 -22.15
CA ASP A 97 -1.09 -17.58 -21.63
C ASP A 97 -2.25 -18.08 -20.75
N PRO A 98 -2.97 -19.14 -21.16
CA PRO A 98 -4.10 -19.66 -20.39
C PRO A 98 -3.67 -20.26 -19.04
N ASP A 99 -2.45 -20.78 -18.94
CA ASP A 99 -1.94 -21.51 -17.78
C ASP A 99 -1.20 -20.59 -16.80
N PHE A 100 -0.82 -19.38 -17.24
CA PHE A 100 -0.18 -18.39 -16.40
C PHE A 100 -1.12 -17.83 -15.32
N GLN A 101 -0.63 -17.71 -14.09
CA GLN A 101 -1.36 -17.12 -12.96
C GLN A 101 -0.37 -16.52 -11.95
N TYR A 102 -0.72 -15.37 -11.38
CA TYR A 102 0.01 -14.79 -10.24
C TYR A 102 -0.46 -15.40 -8.92
N HIS A 103 0.42 -15.41 -7.93
CA HIS A 103 0.14 -15.87 -6.59
C HIS A 103 -0.59 -14.80 -5.77
N ASN A 104 -1.76 -15.15 -5.24
CA ASN A 104 -2.61 -14.22 -4.48
C ASN A 104 -2.10 -13.90 -3.06
N GLY A 105 -1.12 -14.66 -2.55
CA GLY A 105 -0.52 -14.50 -1.22
C GLY A 105 -1.25 -15.21 -0.07
N ASN A 106 -2.41 -15.80 -0.30
CA ASN A 106 -3.21 -16.51 0.71
C ASN A 106 -3.12 -18.03 0.63
N GLU A 107 -2.64 -18.56 -0.49
CA GLU A 107 -2.20 -19.95 -0.65
C GLU A 107 -0.74 -20.12 -0.21
N ASP A 108 -0.29 -21.37 -0.01
CA ASP A 108 1.12 -21.62 0.33
C ASP A 108 1.99 -21.49 -0.93
N PRO A 109 3.07 -20.69 -0.90
CA PRO A 109 3.63 -20.01 0.27
C PRO A 109 2.94 -18.67 0.58
N LYS A 110 2.41 -18.53 1.81
CA LYS A 110 1.63 -17.36 2.23
C LYS A 110 2.47 -16.11 2.41
N GLY A 111 1.87 -14.93 2.23
CA GLY A 111 2.52 -13.65 2.48
C GLY A 111 1.52 -12.51 2.52
N PHE A 112 1.47 -11.71 1.45
CA PHE A 112 0.44 -10.69 1.22
C PHE A 112 -0.96 -11.23 1.54
N VAL A 113 -1.79 -10.43 2.23
CA VAL A 113 -3.13 -10.84 2.64
C VAL A 113 -4.18 -10.25 1.72
N HIS A 114 -4.28 -8.91 1.67
CA HIS A 114 -5.30 -8.22 0.87
C HIS A 114 -5.03 -6.72 0.77
N LEU A 115 -5.75 -6.09 -0.16
CA LEU A 115 -6.08 -4.66 -0.11
C LEU A 115 -7.44 -4.48 0.57
N ALA A 116 -7.64 -3.39 1.32
CA ALA A 116 -8.94 -3.07 1.89
C ALA A 116 -9.49 -1.77 1.30
N PHE A 117 -10.78 -1.80 0.97
CA PHE A 117 -11.55 -0.68 0.47
C PHE A 117 -12.69 -0.33 1.44
N ILE A 118 -12.79 0.95 1.77
CA ILE A 118 -13.95 1.45 2.53
C ILE A 118 -15.12 1.65 1.58
N VAL A 119 -16.28 1.13 1.95
CA VAL A 119 -17.56 1.27 1.25
C VAL A 119 -18.64 1.82 2.16
N ASP A 120 -19.67 2.40 1.57
CA ASP A 120 -20.82 2.95 2.28
C ASP A 120 -21.63 1.89 3.03
N ASP A 121 -21.96 0.79 2.34
CA ASP A 121 -22.68 -0.34 2.89
C ASP A 121 -22.09 -1.62 2.30
N VAL A 122 -21.51 -2.45 3.18
CA VAL A 122 -20.85 -3.70 2.79
C VAL A 122 -21.85 -4.70 2.21
N ASN A 123 -23.11 -4.74 2.67
CA ASN A 123 -24.11 -5.65 2.09
C ASN A 123 -24.42 -5.24 0.66
N LYS A 124 -24.78 -3.97 0.48
CA LYS A 124 -25.16 -3.45 -0.84
C LYS A 124 -24.00 -3.57 -1.83
N ALA A 125 -22.78 -3.23 -1.41
CA ALA A 125 -21.60 -3.37 -2.24
C ALA A 125 -21.37 -4.83 -2.66
N VAL A 126 -21.50 -5.79 -1.73
CA VAL A 126 -21.38 -7.22 -2.06
C VAL A 126 -22.47 -7.67 -3.03
N GLU A 127 -23.73 -7.30 -2.79
CA GLU A 127 -24.85 -7.65 -3.68
C GLU A 127 -24.66 -7.10 -5.10
N GLU A 128 -24.25 -5.83 -5.22
CA GLU A 128 -23.97 -5.19 -6.51
C GLU A 128 -22.81 -5.87 -7.24
N LEU A 129 -21.70 -6.15 -6.55
CA LEU A 129 -20.54 -6.82 -7.13
C LEU A 129 -20.84 -8.27 -7.51
N GLU A 130 -21.56 -9.02 -6.67
CA GLU A 130 -22.01 -10.39 -6.95
C GLU A 130 -22.90 -10.42 -8.20
N SER A 131 -23.83 -9.46 -8.35
CA SER A 131 -24.68 -9.33 -9.54
C SER A 131 -23.91 -9.03 -10.83
N GLN A 132 -22.71 -8.48 -10.71
CA GLN A 132 -21.79 -8.21 -11.81
C GLN A 132 -20.78 -9.36 -12.04
N GLY A 133 -20.95 -10.50 -11.36
CA GLY A 133 -20.12 -11.69 -11.52
C GLY A 133 -18.80 -11.66 -10.75
N VAL A 134 -18.62 -10.73 -9.80
CA VAL A 134 -17.43 -10.72 -8.94
C VAL A 134 -17.50 -11.88 -7.94
N PRO A 135 -16.45 -12.72 -7.83
CA PRO A 135 -16.44 -13.82 -6.88
C PRO A 135 -16.44 -13.33 -5.42
N ILE A 136 -17.35 -13.87 -4.61
CA ILE A 136 -17.43 -13.59 -3.18
C ILE A 136 -16.64 -14.66 -2.41
N ILE A 137 -15.60 -14.23 -1.69
CA ILE A 137 -14.76 -15.11 -0.86
C ILE A 137 -15.39 -15.29 0.52
N GLN A 138 -15.91 -14.20 1.10
CA GLN A 138 -16.55 -14.18 2.41
C GLN A 138 -17.73 -13.23 2.37
N ARG A 139 -18.93 -13.75 2.64
CA ARG A 139 -20.14 -12.93 2.79
C ARG A 139 -20.02 -11.97 3.99
N PRO A 140 -20.76 -10.85 4.01
CA PRO A 140 -20.67 -9.85 5.08
C PRO A 140 -20.84 -10.46 6.47
N ILE A 141 -19.90 -10.16 7.37
CA ILE A 141 -19.92 -10.57 8.77
C ILE A 141 -19.52 -9.42 9.70
N TRP A 142 -19.95 -9.51 10.96
CA TRP A 142 -19.56 -8.58 12.02
C TRP A 142 -18.39 -9.12 12.84
N SER A 143 -17.47 -8.23 13.21
CA SER A 143 -16.34 -8.55 14.08
C SER A 143 -15.87 -7.32 14.87
N GLN A 144 -14.75 -7.47 15.59
CA GLN A 144 -14.08 -6.38 16.29
C GLN A 144 -13.55 -5.25 15.37
N ILE A 145 -13.34 -5.54 14.08
CA ILE A 145 -12.95 -4.52 13.08
C ILE A 145 -14.16 -3.85 12.41
N GLY A 146 -15.38 -4.18 12.84
CA GLY A 146 -16.62 -3.75 12.21
C GLY A 146 -17.18 -4.79 11.23
N LYS A 147 -18.11 -4.34 10.39
CA LYS A 147 -18.71 -5.15 9.33
C LYS A 147 -17.79 -5.19 8.13
N PHE A 148 -17.50 -6.38 7.63
CA PHE A 148 -16.66 -6.55 6.46
C PHE A 148 -17.05 -7.77 5.62
N ALA A 149 -16.57 -7.80 4.38
CA ALA A 149 -16.65 -8.93 3.46
C ALA A 149 -15.32 -9.09 2.71
N TYR A 150 -15.12 -10.24 2.06
CA TYR A 150 -14.02 -10.42 1.10
C TYR A 150 -14.57 -10.80 -0.27
N ILE A 151 -14.03 -10.16 -1.30
CA ILE A 151 -14.24 -10.48 -2.71
C ILE A 151 -12.90 -10.82 -3.36
N SER A 152 -12.93 -11.47 -4.51
CA SER A 152 -11.75 -11.73 -5.33
C SER A 152 -11.64 -10.71 -6.45
N ASP A 153 -10.45 -10.20 -6.67
CA ASP A 153 -10.11 -9.53 -7.93
C ASP A 153 -9.93 -10.56 -9.08
N PRO A 154 -9.69 -10.11 -10.33
CA PRO A 154 -9.54 -11.00 -11.50
C PRO A 154 -8.35 -11.98 -11.44
N ASP A 155 -7.34 -11.68 -10.63
CA ASP A 155 -6.11 -12.47 -10.44
C ASP A 155 -6.13 -13.30 -9.14
N GLY A 156 -7.24 -13.26 -8.39
CA GLY A 156 -7.40 -14.05 -7.18
C GLY A 156 -6.98 -13.33 -5.89
N TYR A 157 -6.50 -12.08 -5.98
CA TYR A 157 -6.17 -11.30 -4.79
C TYR A 157 -7.43 -11.02 -3.98
N TRP A 158 -7.30 -11.17 -2.65
CA TRP A 158 -8.40 -10.87 -1.76
C TRP A 158 -8.52 -9.34 -1.63
N ILE A 159 -9.76 -8.87 -1.72
CA ILE A 159 -10.12 -7.47 -1.53
C ILE A 159 -11.11 -7.41 -0.36
N GLN A 160 -10.72 -6.75 0.73
CA GLN A 160 -11.59 -6.55 1.88
C GLN A 160 -12.50 -5.34 1.64
N LEU A 161 -13.81 -5.51 1.80
CA LEU A 161 -14.74 -4.39 1.87
C LEU A 161 -15.05 -4.12 3.34
N ILE A 162 -14.82 -2.89 3.79
CA ILE A 162 -15.08 -2.47 5.18
C ILE A 162 -16.06 -1.29 5.19
N SER A 163 -17.02 -1.30 6.11
CA SER A 163 -17.98 -0.20 6.24
C SER A 163 -17.29 1.09 6.68
N ALA A 164 -17.65 2.21 6.06
CA ALA A 164 -17.30 3.53 6.56
C ALA A 164 -17.85 3.72 7.99
N GLU A 165 -17.01 4.12 8.94
CA GLU A 165 -17.51 4.51 10.27
C GLU A 165 -18.27 5.84 10.18
N PRO A 166 -19.27 6.10 11.06
CA PRO A 166 -19.94 7.39 11.14
C PRO A 166 -18.93 8.55 11.22
N GLY A 167 -19.06 9.56 10.36
CA GLY A 167 -18.12 10.70 10.26
C GLY A 167 -16.95 10.51 9.29
N SER A 168 -16.64 9.28 8.85
CA SER A 168 -15.54 9.03 7.89
C SER A 168 -15.73 9.77 6.56
N ARG A 169 -16.98 9.90 6.10
CA ARG A 169 -17.33 10.58 4.84
C ARG A 169 -16.95 12.07 4.84
N GLU A 170 -17.26 12.77 5.92
CA GLU A 170 -16.99 14.22 6.05
C GLU A 170 -15.49 14.50 6.19
N PHE A 171 -14.74 13.56 6.75
CA PHE A 171 -13.28 13.68 6.83
C PHE A 171 -12.62 13.42 5.48
N TYR A 172 -13.00 12.35 4.78
CA TYR A 172 -12.41 12.00 3.49
C TYR A 172 -12.62 13.07 2.42
N SER A 173 -13.77 13.75 2.42
CA SER A 173 -13.99 14.88 1.52
C SER A 173 -13.02 16.06 1.78
N LYS A 174 -12.36 16.11 2.94
CA LYS A 174 -11.38 17.14 3.33
C LYS A 174 -9.93 16.74 3.02
N ILE A 175 -9.64 15.46 2.74
CA ILE A 175 -8.27 15.05 2.35
C ILE A 175 -8.04 15.47 0.89
N PRO A 176 -7.00 16.28 0.60
CA PRO A 176 -6.67 16.67 -0.77
C PRO A 176 -6.50 15.44 -1.66
N GLY A 177 -7.29 15.37 -2.72
CA GLY A 177 -7.26 14.23 -3.62
C GLY A 177 -7.85 12.95 -3.02
N VAL A 178 -8.78 13.03 -2.07
CA VAL A 178 -9.70 11.93 -1.74
C VAL A 178 -11.15 12.24 -2.17
N GLY A 179 -11.55 13.52 -2.18
CA GLY A 179 -12.77 14.01 -2.87
C GLY A 179 -14.12 13.49 -2.32
N ASN A 180 -15.23 14.07 -2.80
CA ASN A 180 -16.58 13.81 -2.27
C ASN A 180 -16.97 12.32 -2.33
N PHE A 181 -17.10 11.69 -1.15
CA PHE A 181 -17.39 10.28 -0.89
C PHE A 181 -18.78 9.79 -1.34
N GLN A 182 -19.52 10.54 -2.17
CA GLN A 182 -20.79 10.06 -2.69
C GLN A 182 -20.51 8.98 -3.74
N ASN A 183 -20.71 7.72 -3.35
CA ASN A 183 -20.65 6.52 -4.20
C ASN A 183 -19.25 6.06 -4.66
N ARG A 184 -18.17 6.24 -3.86
CA ARG A 184 -16.82 5.75 -4.24
C ARG A 184 -16.06 5.07 -3.10
N THR A 185 -15.27 4.05 -3.46
CA THR A 185 -14.41 3.28 -2.56
C THR A 185 -13.17 4.07 -2.13
N ILE A 186 -12.48 3.71 -1.04
CA ILE A 186 -11.14 4.23 -0.69
C ILE A 186 -10.17 3.10 -0.41
N LEU A 187 -9.03 3.07 -1.10
CA LEU A 187 -7.90 2.19 -0.76
C LEU A 187 -7.35 2.59 0.61
N ALA A 188 -7.78 1.84 1.63
CA ALA A 188 -7.56 2.18 3.03
C ALA A 188 -6.45 1.35 3.66
N GLU A 189 -6.27 0.11 3.23
CA GLU A 189 -5.27 -0.77 3.84
C GLU A 189 -4.54 -1.62 2.80
N THR A 190 -3.27 -1.89 3.10
CA THR A 190 -2.49 -2.98 2.51
C THR A 190 -2.03 -3.88 3.64
N ARG A 191 -2.46 -5.14 3.62
CA ARG A 191 -2.22 -6.07 4.73
C ARG A 191 -1.18 -7.13 4.36
N LEU A 192 -0.17 -7.25 5.21
CA LEU A 192 0.94 -8.21 5.08
C LEU A 192 0.99 -9.13 6.30
N ARG A 193 1.31 -10.40 6.11
CA ARG A 193 1.68 -11.29 7.22
C ARG A 193 3.12 -11.03 7.62
N ILE A 194 3.37 -10.96 8.91
CA ILE A 194 4.71 -10.79 9.49
C ILE A 194 4.98 -11.88 10.51
N LYS A 195 6.23 -12.32 10.59
CA LYS A 195 6.66 -13.38 11.51
C LYS A 195 6.98 -12.84 12.89
N ASP A 196 7.82 -11.82 12.97
CA ASP A 196 8.26 -11.24 14.23
C ASP A 196 7.72 -9.81 14.37
N PRO A 197 6.78 -9.56 15.30
CA PRO A 197 6.26 -8.23 15.53
C PRO A 197 7.32 -7.30 16.11
N GLN A 198 8.27 -7.76 16.93
CA GLN A 198 9.31 -6.88 17.48
C GLN A 198 10.22 -6.35 16.38
N ALA A 199 10.70 -7.24 15.50
CA ALA A 199 11.52 -6.85 14.35
C ALA A 199 10.76 -5.90 13.41
N SER A 200 9.50 -6.23 13.10
CA SER A 200 8.63 -5.41 12.27
C SER A 200 8.39 -4.03 12.87
N ARG A 201 7.98 -3.95 14.14
CA ARG A 201 7.76 -2.68 14.84
C ARG A 201 9.02 -1.81 14.81
N HIS A 202 10.20 -2.40 15.04
CA HIS A 202 11.45 -1.68 14.94
C HIS A 202 11.67 -1.08 13.54
N PHE A 203 11.43 -1.85 12.48
CA PHE A 203 11.56 -1.38 11.10
C PHE A 203 10.55 -0.27 10.74
N TYR A 204 9.25 -0.49 10.97
CA TYR A 204 8.20 0.46 10.59
C TYR A 204 8.22 1.74 11.46
N GLU A 205 8.48 1.62 12.77
CA GLU A 205 8.50 2.78 13.69
C GLU A 205 9.83 3.54 13.64
N LYS A 206 10.98 2.85 13.65
CA LYS A 206 12.30 3.51 13.73
C LYS A 206 12.93 3.70 12.36
N GLY A 207 12.78 2.73 11.46
CA GLY A 207 13.27 2.81 10.08
C GLY A 207 12.44 3.78 9.25
N LEU A 208 11.15 3.48 9.10
CA LEU A 208 10.25 4.26 8.26
C LEU A 208 9.65 5.47 8.98
N GLY A 209 9.65 5.50 10.32
CA GLY A 209 9.09 6.60 11.09
C GLY A 209 7.57 6.66 11.06
N MET A 210 6.91 5.52 10.84
CA MET A 210 5.46 5.39 10.91
C MET A 210 4.99 5.31 12.36
N THR A 211 3.75 5.71 12.61
CA THR A 211 3.10 5.57 13.91
C THR A 211 2.19 4.34 13.88
N CYS A 212 2.29 3.48 14.92
CA CYS A 212 1.27 2.46 15.16
C CYS A 212 0.01 3.17 15.70
N VAL A 213 -1.00 3.34 14.83
CA VAL A 213 -2.21 4.11 15.13
C VAL A 213 -3.32 3.26 15.72
N ARG A 214 -3.28 1.94 15.55
CA ARG A 214 -4.21 0.99 16.15
C ARG A 214 -3.51 -0.35 16.38
N TYR A 215 -3.89 -0.99 17.47
CA TYR A 215 -3.49 -2.34 17.85
C TYR A 215 -4.76 -3.14 18.14
N LEU A 216 -4.84 -4.36 17.63
CA LEU A 216 -6.00 -5.22 17.86
C LEU A 216 -5.60 -6.67 18.00
N GLU A 217 -5.86 -7.23 19.17
CA GLU A 217 -5.78 -8.67 19.40
C GLU A 217 -7.10 -9.33 19.05
N ILE A 218 -7.01 -10.46 18.34
CA ILE A 218 -8.17 -11.29 17.99
C ILE A 218 -7.88 -12.69 18.52
N PRO A 219 -8.11 -12.95 19.84
CA PRO A 219 -7.75 -14.21 20.48
C PRO A 219 -8.42 -15.43 19.83
N SER A 220 -9.65 -15.27 19.34
CA SER A 220 -10.39 -16.34 18.63
C SER A 220 -9.67 -16.86 17.40
N SER A 221 -8.81 -16.05 16.79
CA SER A 221 -8.01 -16.39 15.62
C SER A 221 -6.51 -16.44 15.93
N ARG A 222 -6.13 -16.33 17.21
CA ARG A 222 -4.73 -16.26 17.69
C ARG A 222 -3.87 -15.35 16.83
N LEU A 223 -4.36 -14.12 16.61
CA LEU A 223 -3.67 -13.15 15.79
C LEU A 223 -3.72 -11.75 16.40
N THR A 224 -2.74 -10.94 16.02
CA THR A 224 -2.65 -9.53 16.36
C THR A 224 -2.48 -8.70 15.09
N LEU A 225 -3.21 -7.59 15.00
CA LEU A 225 -3.12 -6.63 13.91
C LEU A 225 -2.47 -5.32 14.40
N TYR A 226 -1.44 -4.88 13.68
CA TYR A 226 -0.76 -3.60 13.91
C TYR A 226 -1.03 -2.68 12.72
N TYR A 227 -1.60 -1.52 12.98
CA TYR A 227 -1.99 -0.56 11.95
C TYR A 227 -1.00 0.59 11.92
N TYR A 228 -0.29 0.77 10.81
CA TYR A 228 0.72 1.80 10.63
C TYR A 228 0.29 2.86 9.64
N ALA A 229 0.49 4.13 10.01
CA ALA A 229 0.26 5.28 9.16
C ALA A 229 1.29 6.40 9.43
N TYR A 230 1.44 7.32 8.48
CA TYR A 230 2.08 8.61 8.76
C TYR A 230 1.06 9.58 9.35
N THR A 231 1.38 10.19 10.48
CA THR A 231 0.50 11.14 11.17
C THR A 231 1.17 12.50 11.34
N ASN A 232 0.38 13.57 11.19
CA ASN A 232 0.89 14.95 11.11
C ASN A 232 0.94 15.69 12.46
N SER A 233 0.53 15.07 13.57
CA SER A 233 0.34 15.78 14.84
C SER A 233 1.46 15.49 15.84
N SER A 234 2.01 16.54 16.45
CA SER A 234 2.91 16.46 17.62
C SER A 234 2.19 15.93 18.87
N ILE A 235 0.86 15.98 18.88
CA ILE A 235 -0.02 15.42 19.92
C ILE A 235 0.01 13.87 19.84
N ASP A 236 0.15 13.29 18.64
CA ASP A 236 0.22 11.84 18.42
C ASP A 236 1.51 11.23 18.99
N ARG A 237 2.59 12.02 19.07
CA ARG A 237 3.93 11.58 19.49
C ARG A 237 4.15 11.61 21.01
N GLN A 238 3.34 12.34 21.77
CA GLN A 238 3.50 12.42 23.24
C GLN A 238 2.80 11.26 23.97
N ASN A 239 1.86 10.55 23.31
CA ASN A 239 1.14 9.38 23.82
C ASN A 239 1.64 8.05 23.24
N ILE A 240 2.95 7.92 22.94
CA ILE A 240 3.55 6.73 22.30
C ILE A 240 3.62 5.51 23.24
N ASN A 241 3.42 5.68 24.54
CA ASN A 241 3.74 4.63 25.52
C ASN A 241 2.67 3.54 25.71
N SER A 242 1.49 3.63 25.10
CA SER A 242 0.58 2.48 25.01
C SER A 242 -0.21 2.46 23.71
N CYS A 243 -0.08 1.38 22.95
CA CYS A 243 -0.93 1.08 21.79
C CYS A 243 -2.37 0.72 22.21
N GLU A 244 -2.65 0.66 23.52
CA GLU A 244 -3.81 0.01 24.12
C GLU A 244 -5.12 0.81 24.05
N ASN A 245 -5.10 2.09 23.71
CA ASN A 245 -6.33 2.91 23.75
C ASN A 245 -6.38 4.05 22.72
N ARG A 246 -5.98 3.78 21.47
CA ARG A 246 -6.30 4.71 20.38
C ARG A 246 -7.71 4.42 19.87
N THR A 247 -8.69 5.18 20.38
CA THR A 247 -10.04 5.33 19.79
C THR A 247 -10.06 6.27 18.59
N GLU A 248 -8.89 6.69 18.13
CA GLU A 248 -8.67 7.52 16.96
C GLU A 248 -9.00 6.74 15.67
N ARG A 249 -10.32 6.60 15.47
CA ARG A 249 -11.04 6.04 14.32
C ARG A 249 -10.95 7.00 13.13
N TRP A 250 -9.73 7.36 12.75
CA TRP A 250 -9.48 8.26 11.62
C TRP A 250 -9.08 7.45 10.41
N PRO A 251 -9.67 7.68 9.24
CA PRO A 251 -9.50 6.80 8.13
C PRO A 251 -8.32 7.34 7.29
N ILE A 252 -7.11 7.17 7.83
CA ILE A 252 -5.83 7.42 7.14
C ILE A 252 -5.45 6.12 6.43
N PRO A 253 -4.93 6.13 5.20
CA PRO A 253 -4.37 4.95 4.56
C PRO A 253 -3.30 4.26 5.40
N ARG A 254 -3.37 2.92 5.49
CA ARG A 254 -2.58 2.13 6.44
C ARG A 254 -1.85 0.98 5.79
N ILE A 255 -0.68 0.69 6.36
CA ILE A 255 -0.06 -0.62 6.24
C ILE A 255 -0.50 -1.41 7.46
N VAL A 256 -1.05 -2.60 7.25
CA VAL A 256 -1.52 -3.45 8.34
C VAL A 256 -0.65 -4.69 8.41
N LEU A 257 0.00 -4.90 9.55
CA LEU A 257 0.81 -6.07 9.80
C LEU A 257 0.00 -7.07 10.60
N GLN A 258 -0.14 -8.28 10.06
CA GLN A 258 -0.85 -9.38 10.67
C GLN A 258 0.16 -10.38 11.21
N HIS A 259 0.23 -10.47 12.54
CA HIS A 259 1.05 -11.43 13.25
C HIS A 259 0.18 -12.57 13.76
N LEU A 260 0.54 -13.82 13.41
CA LEU A 260 -0.04 -15.01 14.03
C LEU A 260 0.74 -15.31 15.31
N TRP A 261 0.05 -15.54 16.42
CA TRP A 261 0.73 -15.74 17.71
C TRP A 261 1.68 -16.93 17.64
N GLU A 262 2.87 -16.77 18.21
CA GLU A 262 3.97 -17.74 18.26
C GLU A 262 4.68 -17.99 16.91
N SER A 263 4.28 -17.33 15.82
CA SER A 263 4.96 -17.43 14.51
C SER A 263 6.44 -17.01 14.56
N GLU A 264 6.82 -16.12 15.47
CA GLU A 264 8.18 -15.67 15.73
C GLU A 264 9.09 -16.80 16.26
N THR A 265 8.50 -17.82 16.89
CA THR A 265 9.24 -18.97 17.45
C THR A 265 9.32 -20.16 16.51
N ASP A 266 8.53 -20.18 15.44
CA ASP A 266 8.56 -21.23 14.43
C ASP A 266 9.76 -21.06 13.51
N LEU A 267 10.73 -21.97 13.60
CA LEU A 267 11.97 -21.92 12.82
C LEU A 267 11.77 -22.22 11.32
N PHE A 268 10.67 -22.87 10.93
CA PHE A 268 10.40 -23.26 9.55
C PHE A 268 9.41 -22.34 8.84
N LEU A 269 8.68 -21.53 9.61
CA LEU A 269 7.77 -20.54 9.05
C LEU A 269 8.55 -19.37 8.45
N SER A 270 8.20 -19.03 7.21
CA SER A 270 8.58 -17.81 6.51
C SER A 270 7.41 -17.34 5.64
N TYR A 271 7.27 -16.04 5.46
CA TYR A 271 6.29 -15.48 4.54
C TYR A 271 6.92 -15.15 3.18
N HIS A 272 6.17 -15.38 2.12
CA HIS A 272 6.56 -15.10 0.75
C HIS A 272 6.38 -13.62 0.44
N ASN A 273 7.43 -12.98 -0.06
CA ASN A 273 7.42 -11.54 -0.33
C ASN A 273 6.78 -11.15 -1.68
N GLY A 274 6.44 -12.13 -2.52
CA GLY A 274 5.80 -11.95 -3.83
C GLY A 274 6.75 -11.58 -4.99
N ASN A 275 8.06 -11.47 -4.74
CA ASN A 275 9.07 -11.10 -5.74
C ASN A 275 9.98 -12.27 -6.19
N THR A 276 9.77 -13.45 -5.64
CA THR A 276 10.29 -14.73 -6.16
C THR A 276 9.14 -15.55 -6.72
N GLU A 277 9.42 -16.60 -7.51
CA GLU A 277 8.34 -17.48 -7.97
C GLU A 277 7.76 -18.30 -6.81
N PRO A 278 6.42 -18.40 -6.71
CA PRO A 278 5.43 -17.83 -7.62
C PRO A 278 5.18 -16.33 -7.33
N THR A 279 5.33 -15.47 -8.35
CA THR A 279 5.24 -14.00 -8.15
C THR A 279 3.81 -13.50 -7.96
N GLY A 280 3.64 -12.34 -7.34
CA GLY A 280 2.32 -11.73 -7.12
C GLY A 280 2.43 -10.29 -6.65
N PHE A 281 2.07 -10.04 -5.38
CA PHE A 281 2.33 -8.76 -4.70
C PHE A 281 3.78 -8.29 -4.93
N GLY A 282 3.94 -7.03 -5.33
CA GLY A 282 5.25 -6.45 -5.64
C GLY A 282 5.86 -5.77 -4.43
N HIS A 283 5.27 -4.66 -4.00
CA HIS A 283 5.88 -3.81 -2.98
C HIS A 283 4.89 -2.78 -2.43
N ILE A 284 5.31 -2.13 -1.35
CA ILE A 284 4.70 -0.89 -0.86
C ILE A 284 5.61 0.27 -1.29
N GLY A 285 5.04 1.30 -1.92
CA GLY A 285 5.73 2.51 -2.35
C GLY A 285 5.56 3.66 -1.38
N LEU A 286 6.66 4.34 -1.05
CA LEU A 286 6.73 5.50 -0.18
C LEU A 286 7.45 6.64 -0.88
N THR A 287 6.83 7.82 -0.98
CA THR A 287 7.55 8.97 -1.52
C THR A 287 8.35 9.69 -0.44
N VAL A 288 9.56 10.14 -0.77
CA VAL A 288 10.52 10.74 0.17
C VAL A 288 11.07 12.06 -0.36
N ASP A 289 11.50 12.93 0.56
CA ASP A 289 11.99 14.27 0.22
C ASP A 289 13.36 14.24 -0.46
N ASP A 290 14.25 13.35 -0.01
CA ASP A 290 15.60 13.14 -0.54
C ASP A 290 15.97 11.66 -0.37
N ILE A 291 15.88 10.92 -1.47
CA ILE A 291 16.07 9.48 -1.50
C ILE A 291 17.52 9.08 -1.18
N TYR A 292 18.51 9.87 -1.58
CA TYR A 292 19.92 9.56 -1.35
C TYR A 292 20.27 9.74 0.13
N SER A 293 19.84 10.85 0.73
CA SER A 293 20.01 11.10 2.15
C SER A 293 19.21 10.10 3.00
N ALA A 294 18.02 9.72 2.56
CA ALA A 294 17.22 8.66 3.19
C ALA A 294 17.97 7.32 3.20
N CYS A 295 18.43 6.86 2.04
CA CYS A 295 19.18 5.62 1.92
C CYS A 295 20.47 5.63 2.76
N CYS A 296 21.20 6.75 2.80
CA CYS A 296 22.38 6.90 3.65
C CYS A 296 22.05 6.70 5.14
N ARG A 297 20.95 7.28 5.63
CA ARG A 297 20.50 7.11 7.03
C ARG A 297 20.03 5.68 7.31
N ILE A 298 19.25 5.10 6.40
CA ILE A 298 18.74 3.73 6.49
C ILE A 298 19.89 2.72 6.54
N GLN A 299 20.88 2.86 5.67
CA GLN A 299 22.06 1.98 5.64
C GLN A 299 22.89 2.11 6.92
N LYS A 300 23.09 3.34 7.43
CA LYS A 300 23.82 3.57 8.70
C LYS A 300 23.09 3.01 9.91
N ALA A 301 21.76 2.92 9.86
CA ALA A 301 20.94 2.29 10.89
C ALA A 301 20.89 0.76 10.78
N GLY A 302 21.55 0.17 9.77
CA GLY A 302 21.67 -1.28 9.60
C GLY A 302 20.51 -1.94 8.84
N TYR A 303 19.57 -1.16 8.30
CA TYR A 303 18.48 -1.70 7.48
C TYR A 303 18.97 -2.06 6.07
N LYS A 304 18.38 -3.11 5.49
CA LYS A 304 18.80 -3.68 4.21
C LYS A 304 18.25 -2.86 3.03
N ILE A 305 19.17 -2.35 2.21
CA ILE A 305 18.89 -1.78 0.90
C ILE A 305 19.13 -2.86 -0.15
N ILE A 306 18.10 -3.23 -0.90
CA ILE A 306 18.17 -4.25 -1.96
C ILE A 306 18.47 -3.64 -3.34
N ARG A 307 18.04 -2.39 -3.58
CA ARG A 307 18.43 -1.59 -4.74
C ARG A 307 18.83 -0.21 -4.27
N LYS A 308 20.06 0.22 -4.57
CA LYS A 308 20.56 1.58 -4.26
C LYS A 308 19.71 2.66 -4.95
N PRO A 309 19.67 3.89 -4.42
CA PRO A 309 18.95 4.99 -5.05
C PRO A 309 19.55 5.31 -6.43
N GLY A 310 18.68 5.55 -7.40
CA GLY A 310 19.08 5.90 -8.77
C GLY A 310 17.91 5.90 -9.75
N PRO A 311 18.14 6.37 -11.00
CA PRO A 311 17.09 6.51 -12.00
C PRO A 311 16.44 5.17 -12.31
N PHE A 312 15.13 5.20 -12.52
CA PHE A 312 14.34 4.12 -13.07
C PHE A 312 13.68 4.60 -14.35
N GLN A 313 14.30 4.22 -15.47
CA GLN A 313 13.89 4.65 -16.80
C GLN A 313 13.71 6.19 -16.82
N ASP A 314 12.60 6.68 -17.37
CA ASP A 314 12.27 8.09 -17.43
C ASP A 314 11.21 8.51 -16.37
N VAL A 315 10.81 7.61 -15.46
CA VAL A 315 9.72 7.86 -14.50
C VAL A 315 10.20 8.29 -13.12
N GLY A 316 11.50 8.40 -12.85
CA GLY A 316 12.01 9.03 -11.62
C GLY A 316 13.21 8.32 -11.01
N GLU A 317 13.52 8.67 -9.75
CA GLU A 317 14.55 8.01 -8.97
C GLU A 317 13.89 7.17 -7.88
N ILE A 318 14.24 5.89 -7.84
CA ILE A 318 13.71 4.94 -6.86
C ILE A 318 14.85 4.27 -6.10
N SER A 319 14.51 3.58 -5.02
CA SER A 319 15.38 2.71 -4.22
C SER A 319 14.49 1.63 -3.63
N PHE A 320 15.03 0.45 -3.33
CA PHE A 320 14.24 -0.57 -2.63
C PHE A 320 14.91 -0.96 -1.32
N LEU A 321 14.12 -0.99 -0.25
CA LEU A 321 14.47 -1.57 1.03
C LEU A 321 13.84 -2.96 1.16
N SER A 322 14.38 -3.78 2.05
CA SER A 322 13.75 -5.01 2.51
C SER A 322 13.32 -4.82 3.95
N ASP A 323 12.05 -5.10 4.23
CA ASP A 323 11.59 -5.26 5.62
C ASP A 323 12.12 -6.58 6.23
N PRO A 324 11.84 -6.84 7.53
CA PRO A 324 12.33 -8.05 8.22
C PRO A 324 11.83 -9.37 7.64
N ASP A 325 10.65 -9.39 7.03
CA ASP A 325 10.04 -10.56 6.39
C ASP A 325 10.39 -10.66 4.89
N GLY A 326 11.15 -9.70 4.36
CA GLY A 326 11.64 -9.70 2.99
C GLY A 326 10.74 -8.98 1.99
N TYR A 327 9.64 -8.36 2.41
CA TYR A 327 8.81 -7.51 1.56
C TYR A 327 9.59 -6.29 1.10
N TRP A 328 9.35 -5.89 -0.14
CA TRP A 328 10.03 -4.77 -0.75
C TRP A 328 9.30 -3.48 -0.41
N ILE A 329 10.07 -2.48 0.01
CA ILE A 329 9.60 -1.11 0.23
C ILE A 329 10.28 -0.21 -0.79
N GLU A 330 9.53 0.29 -1.76
CA GLU A 330 10.03 1.26 -2.74
C GLU A 330 10.07 2.64 -2.09
N LEU A 331 11.24 3.30 -2.15
CA LEU A 331 11.35 4.73 -1.90
C LEU A 331 11.35 5.45 -3.24
N ILE A 332 10.54 6.50 -3.36
CA ILE A 332 10.35 7.26 -4.61
C ILE A 332 10.69 8.73 -4.34
N GLN A 333 11.58 9.31 -5.14
CA GLN A 333 11.95 10.71 -4.99
C GLN A 333 10.78 11.65 -5.34
N ARG A 334 10.37 12.52 -4.40
CA ARG A 334 9.43 13.61 -4.70
C ARG A 334 10.14 14.77 -5.40
N ASN A 335 9.68 15.12 -6.59
CA ASN A 335 10.31 16.17 -7.41
C ASN A 335 10.17 17.59 -6.82
N SER A 336 9.18 17.84 -5.96
CA SER A 336 8.95 19.14 -5.32
C SER A 336 10.05 19.57 -4.34
N PHE A 337 10.89 18.64 -3.87
CA PHE A 337 11.99 18.92 -2.92
C PHE A 337 13.38 19.01 -3.58
N ARG A 338 13.46 18.95 -4.91
CA ARG A 338 14.74 19.13 -5.65
C ARG A 338 15.20 20.59 -5.74
N THR A 339 14.41 21.56 -5.30
CA THR A 339 14.82 22.97 -5.27
C THR A 339 15.81 23.24 -4.13
N ALA A 340 17.11 23.08 -4.44
CA ALA A 340 18.24 23.94 -4.01
C ALA A 340 19.64 23.26 -3.99
N LYS A 341 19.84 22.04 -4.53
CA LYS A 341 21.17 21.38 -4.46
C LYS A 341 21.60 20.58 -5.70
N SER A 342 21.49 21.17 -6.89
CA SER A 342 22.24 20.69 -8.06
C SER A 342 22.91 21.81 -8.86
N ALA A 343 23.24 22.91 -8.19
CA ALA A 343 24.12 23.95 -8.71
C ALA A 343 25.19 24.23 -7.65
N LEU A 344 26.20 23.36 -7.58
CA LEU A 344 27.54 23.64 -7.08
C LEU A 344 28.50 22.64 -7.73
#